data_AF-A0A9C9KUT3-F1
#
_entry.id   AF-A0A9C9KUT3-F1
#
_cell.length_a   1.000
_cell.length_b   1.000
_cell.length_c   1.000
_cell.angle_alpha   90.00
_cell.angle_beta   90.00
_cell.angle_gamma   90.00
#
_symmetry.space_group_name_H-M   'P 1'
#
loop_
_entity.id
_entity.type
_entity.pdbx_description
1 polymer ?
#
loop_
_entity_poly.entity_id
_entity_poly.type
_entity_poly.pdbx_seq_one_letter_code
_entity_poly.pdbx_strand_id
1 'polypeptide(L)'
;MKVQSKQESRFLPMTRSRKQNEKMRRERKKQIMQVALHQFTAKGLFATKVKDIAEEAGIAQGLIYHYFESKEEIFIELIKEALDKMNEASYA
;
A
#
# COMPACT_ATOMS: atom_id res chain seq x y z
N MET A 1 34.77 -27.81 -35.78
CA MET A 1 34.28 -26.42 -35.92
C MET A 1 32.80 -26.45 -36.29
N LYS A 2 31.90 -26.12 -35.36
CA LYS A 2 30.53 -25.69 -35.65
C LYS A 2 30.24 -24.48 -34.79
N VAL A 3 29.88 -23.42 -35.50
CA VAL A 3 29.76 -22.04 -35.07
C VAL A 3 28.33 -21.83 -34.56
N GLN A 4 28.24 -21.19 -33.39
CA GLN A 4 27.18 -20.28 -32.91
C GLN A 4 25.70 -20.65 -33.11
N SER A 5 24.97 -20.84 -32.00
CA SER A 5 23.51 -20.60 -31.95
C SER A 5 22.98 -20.30 -30.53
N LYS A 6 23.79 -19.66 -29.68
CA LYS A 6 23.35 -19.21 -28.34
C LYS A 6 23.19 -17.69 -28.29
N GLN A 7 22.32 -17.16 -29.14
CA GLN A 7 21.83 -15.78 -29.06
C GLN A 7 20.34 -15.84 -29.32
N GLU A 8 19.55 -15.94 -28.25
CA GLU A 8 18.11 -15.60 -28.17
C GLU A 8 17.52 -16.07 -26.82
N SER A 9 18.26 -15.92 -25.72
CA SER A 9 17.63 -15.86 -24.40
C SER A 9 16.92 -14.51 -24.30
N ARG A 10 15.69 -14.50 -24.83
CA ARG A 10 14.70 -13.43 -24.85
C ARG A 10 14.84 -12.51 -23.62
N PHE A 11 15.19 -11.25 -23.88
CA PHE A 11 14.90 -10.17 -22.96
C PHE A 11 13.38 -10.08 -22.81
N LEU A 12 12.85 -10.75 -21.79
CA LEU A 12 11.50 -10.46 -21.32
C LEU A 12 11.50 -8.98 -20.88
N PRO A 13 10.47 -8.19 -21.23
CA PRO A 13 10.37 -6.83 -20.72
C PRO A 13 10.33 -6.91 -19.19
N MET A 14 11.37 -6.37 -18.54
CA MET A 14 11.49 -6.25 -17.07
C MET A 14 10.46 -5.27 -16.48
N THR A 15 9.58 -4.72 -17.32
CA THR A 15 8.52 -3.81 -16.91
C THR A 15 7.35 -4.61 -16.36
N ARG A 16 6.96 -4.29 -15.13
CA ARG A 16 5.77 -4.87 -14.50
C ARG A 16 4.53 -4.56 -15.34
N SER A 17 3.65 -5.55 -15.48
CA SER A 17 2.34 -5.38 -16.09
C SER A 17 1.48 -4.39 -15.28
N ARG A 18 0.51 -3.73 -15.93
CA ARG A 18 -0.47 -2.85 -15.27
C ARG A 18 -1.14 -3.53 -14.07
N LYS A 19 -1.60 -4.78 -14.24
CA LYS A 19 -2.24 -5.57 -13.17
C LYS A 19 -1.31 -5.81 -11.98
N GLN A 20 -0.02 -6.03 -12.23
CA GLN A 20 0.98 -6.19 -11.17
C GLN A 20 1.20 -4.87 -10.42
N ASN A 21 1.27 -3.75 -11.13
CA ASN A 21 1.40 -2.42 -10.51
C ASN A 21 0.18 -2.06 -9.65
N GLU A 22 -1.03 -2.34 -10.11
CA GLU A 22 -2.26 -2.14 -9.34
C GLU A 22 -2.29 -2.98 -8.07
N LYS A 23 -1.90 -4.27 -8.17
CA LYS A 23 -1.80 -5.15 -7.00
C LYS A 23 -0.82 -4.60 -5.97
N MET A 24 0.38 -4.23 -6.39
CA MET A 24 1.41 -3.64 -5.52
C MET A 24 0.94 -2.32 -4.89
N ARG A 25 0.24 -1.47 -5.66
CA ARG A 25 -0.34 -0.21 -5.16
C ARG A 25 -1.35 -0.47 -4.05
N ARG A 26 -2.25 -1.44 -4.25
CA ARG A 26 -3.25 -1.83 -3.24
C ARG A 26 -2.61 -2.43 -1.98
N GLU A 27 -1.62 -3.30 -2.13
CA GLU A 27 -0.88 -3.87 -0.99
C GLU A 27 -0.17 -2.78 -0.18
N ARG A 28 0.45 -1.81 -0.87
CA ARG A 28 1.08 -0.66 -0.20
C ARG A 28 0.06 0.21 0.53
N LYS A 29 -1.08 0.51 -0.09
CA LYS A 29 -2.18 1.26 0.55
C LYS A 29 -2.64 0.56 1.83
N LYS A 30 -2.85 -0.76 1.76
CA LYS A 30 -3.26 -1.59 2.91
C LYS A 30 -2.21 -1.59 4.02
N GLN A 31 -0.92 -1.70 3.69
CA GLN A 31 0.16 -1.64 4.68
C GLN A 31 0.15 -0.30 5.43
N ILE A 32 0.03 0.82 4.72
CA ILE A 32 -0.03 2.15 5.32
C ILE A 32 -1.24 2.25 6.27
N MET A 33 -2.41 1.79 5.82
CA MET A 33 -3.63 1.80 6.64
C MET A 33 -3.49 0.97 7.92
N GLN A 34 -2.88 -0.22 7.86
CA GLN A 34 -2.67 -1.07 9.03
C GLN A 34 -1.78 -0.41 10.08
N VAL A 35 -0.67 0.20 9.65
CA VAL A 35 0.24 0.91 10.54
C VAL A 35 -0.42 2.17 11.11
N ALA A 36 -1.13 2.92 10.27
CA ALA A 36 -1.88 4.09 10.73
C ALA A 36 -2.94 3.72 11.77
N LEU A 37 -3.67 2.63 11.57
CA LEU A 37 -4.63 2.11 12.54
C LEU A 37 -3.96 1.86 13.90
N HIS A 38 -2.79 1.21 13.92
CA HIS A 38 -2.05 0.97 15.15
C HIS A 38 -1.61 2.28 15.84
N GLN A 39 -1.09 3.25 15.09
CA GLN A 39 -0.74 4.56 15.65
C GLN A 39 -1.96 5.31 16.21
N PHE A 40 -3.08 5.30 15.47
CA PHE A 40 -4.32 5.96 15.88
C PHE A 40 -4.94 5.32 17.12
N THR A 41 -4.92 4.00 17.26
CA THR A 41 -5.42 3.33 18.47
C THR A 41 -4.50 3.54 19.67
N ALA A 42 -3.20 3.66 19.45
CA ALA A 42 -2.23 3.88 20.53
C ALA A 42 -2.21 5.33 21.06
N LYS A 43 -2.33 6.33 20.17
CA LYS A 43 -2.11 7.75 20.51
C LYS A 43 -3.30 8.67 20.22
N GLY A 44 -4.29 8.20 19.47
CA GLY A 44 -5.36 9.01 18.91
C GLY A 44 -4.95 9.72 17.61
N LEU A 45 -5.96 10.16 16.85
CA LEU A 45 -5.77 10.78 15.52
C LEU A 45 -4.97 12.09 15.58
N PHE A 46 -5.31 12.98 16.53
CA PHE A 46 -4.67 14.30 16.62
C PHE A 46 -3.19 14.23 16.98
N ALA A 47 -2.83 13.37 17.95
CA ALA A 47 -1.45 13.22 18.41
C ALA A 47 -0.55 12.45 17.44
N THR A 48 -1.13 11.64 16.55
CA THR A 48 -0.38 10.88 15.54
C THR A 48 0.14 11.79 14.43
N LYS A 49 1.42 11.67 14.07
CA LYS A 49 2.02 12.36 12.92
C LYS A 49 2.21 11.39 11.75
N VAL A 50 2.11 11.91 10.52
CA VAL A 50 2.40 11.11 9.30
C VAL A 50 3.82 10.53 9.32
N LYS A 51 4.77 11.26 9.93
CA LYS A 51 6.14 10.78 10.15
C LYS A 51 6.17 9.50 11.00
N ASP A 52 5.39 9.42 12.08
CA ASP A 52 5.36 8.24 12.95
C ASP A 52 4.86 7.01 12.17
N ILE A 53 3.83 7.19 11.34
CA ILE A 53 3.28 6.15 10.46
C ILE A 53 4.34 5.70 9.44
N ALA A 54 5.08 6.64 8.84
CA ALA A 54 6.12 6.34 7.86
C ALA A 54 7.27 5.54 8.48
N GLU A 55 7.72 5.95 9.67
CA GLU A 55 8.79 5.29 10.41
C GLU A 55 8.40 3.86 10.78
N GLU A 56 7.20 3.63 11.33
CA GLU A 56 6.74 2.30 11.68
C GLU A 56 6.48 1.43 10.44
N ALA A 57 6.00 2.00 9.34
CA ALA A 57 5.81 1.29 8.07
C ALA A 57 7.13 0.98 7.34
N GLY A 58 8.26 1.55 7.78
CA GLY A 58 9.56 1.41 7.14
C GLY A 58 9.62 2.02 5.75
N ILE A 59 8.93 3.14 5.52
CA ILE A 59 8.85 3.82 4.22
C ILE A 59 9.17 5.31 4.34
N ALA A 60 9.51 5.94 3.21
CA ALA A 60 9.68 7.38 3.16
C ALA A 60 8.33 8.09 3.41
N GLN A 61 8.34 9.19 4.19
CA GLN A 61 7.13 9.97 4.46
C GLN A 61 6.48 10.49 3.17
N GLY A 62 7.28 10.92 2.18
CA GLY A 62 6.79 11.33 0.86
C GLY A 62 6.02 10.22 0.13
N LEU A 63 6.36 8.94 0.40
CA LEU A 63 5.62 7.82 -0.17
C LEU A 63 4.19 7.76 0.36
N ILE A 64 3.93 8.09 1.62
CA ILE A 64 2.56 8.14 2.15
C ILE A 64 1.73 9.17 1.39
N TYR A 65 2.30 10.35 1.13
CA TYR A 65 1.64 11.41 0.38
C TYR A 65 1.34 11.07 -1.09
N HIS A 66 1.96 10.01 -1.64
CA HIS A 66 1.56 9.47 -2.94
C HIS A 66 0.27 8.63 -2.91
N TYR A 67 -0.17 8.18 -1.74
CA TYR A 67 -1.37 7.37 -1.56
C TYR A 67 -2.50 8.11 -0.84
N PHE A 68 -2.15 9.06 0.04
CA PHE A 68 -3.09 9.79 0.88
C PHE A 68 -2.64 11.25 1.02
N GLU A 69 -3.56 12.19 0.84
CA GLU A 69 -3.36 13.62 1.01
C GLU A 69 -3.08 14.00 2.48
N SER A 70 -3.65 13.25 3.43
CA SER A 70 -3.54 13.53 4.86
C SER A 70 -3.70 12.28 5.74
N LYS A 71 -3.38 12.40 7.04
CA LYS A 71 -3.66 11.32 8.01
C LYS A 71 -5.16 11.16 8.25
N GLU A 72 -5.92 12.24 8.12
CA GLU A 72 -7.38 12.26 8.20
C GLU A 72 -8.00 11.46 7.05
N GLU A 73 -7.44 11.53 5.83
CA GLU A 73 -7.89 10.68 4.73
C GLU A 73 -7.65 9.20 5.01
N ILE A 74 -6.49 8.84 5.59
CA ILE A 74 -6.22 7.46 6.01
C ILE A 74 -7.26 7.00 7.04
N PHE A 75 -7.60 7.86 8.01
CA PHE A 75 -8.60 7.57 9.03
C PHE A 75 -10.00 7.36 8.40
N ILE A 76 -10.42 8.24 7.48
CA ILE A 76 -11.69 8.10 6.76
C ILE A 76 -11.73 6.77 5.98
N GLU A 77 -10.65 6.41 5.30
CA GLU A 77 -10.58 5.15 4.55
C GLU A 77 -10.67 3.93 5.46
N LEU A 78 -10.04 3.97 6.65
CA LEU A 78 -10.16 2.92 7.66
C LEU A 78 -11.61 2.75 8.15
N ILE A 79 -12.33 3.86 8.38
CA ILE A 79 -13.74 3.82 8.77
C ILE A 79 -14.60 3.24 7.65
N LYS A 80 -14.36 3.63 6.40
CA LYS A 80 -15.05 3.04 5.24
C LYS A 80 -14.83 1.53 5.15
N GLU A 81 -13.58 1.08 5.25
CA GLU A 81 -13.26 -0.35 5.23
C GLU A 81 -13.94 -1.12 6.37
N ALA A 82 -14.06 -0.51 7.56
CA ALA A 82 -14.77 -1.11 8.68
C ALA A 82 -16.29 -1.21 8.41
N LEU A 83 -16.90 -0.15 7.90
CA LEU A 83 -18.34 -0.12 7.56
C LEU A 83 -18.67 -1.13 6.46
N ASP A 84 -17.85 -1.21 5.41
CA ASP A 84 -18.03 -2.17 4.32
C ASP A 84 -18.02 -3.60 4.84
N LYS A 85 -17.06 -3.94 5.71
CA LYS A 85 -16.99 -5.26 6.37
C LYS A 85 -18.20 -5.56 7.25
N MET A 86 -18.70 -4.57 7.99
CA MET A 86 -19.90 -4.72 8.81
C MET A 86 -21.14 -4.97 7.95
N ASN A 87 -21.26 -4.26 6.82
CA ASN A 87 -22.34 -4.48 5.86
C ASN A 87 -22.26 -5.88 5.27
N GLU A 88 -21.09 -6.30 4.77
CA GLU A 88 -20.90 -7.66 4.22
C GLU A 88 -21.30 -8.74 5.22
N ALA A 89 -20.92 -8.58 6.50
CA ALA A 89 -21.28 -9.51 7.57
C ALA A 89 -22.78 -9.50 7.91
N SER A 90 -23.51 -8.43 7.60
CA SER A 90 -24.96 -8.31 7.87
C SER A 90 -25.82 -8.95 6.78
N TYR A 91 -25.25 -9.19 5.59
CA TYR A 91 -25.91 -9.86 4.46
C TYR A 91 -25.40 -11.30 4.24
N ALA A 92 -24.51 -11.78 5.11
CA ALA A 92 -24.01 -13.15 5.14
C ALA A 92 -24.84 -14.01 6.12
#